data_AF-A0AAR2LGB0-F1
#
_entry.id   AF-A0AAR2LGB0-F1
#
_cell.length_a   1.000
_cell.length_b   1.000
_cell.length_c   1.000
_cell.angle_alpha   90.00
_cell.angle_beta   90.00
_cell.angle_gamma   90.00
#
_symmetry.space_group_name_H-M   'P 1'
#
loop_
_entity.id
_entity.type
_entity.pdbx_description
1 polymer ?
#
loop_
_entity_poly.entity_id
_entity_poly.type
_entity_poly.pdbx_seq_one_letter_code
_entity_poly.pdbx_strand_id
1 'polypeptide(L)'
;MSVANVSKIALDTPTNAQEAENTPTNSDILREIRSLKDSMNKQSTDMLKAINDIKGEIQSHSQRIGETEDRISQTEDDVRSLQSKVNLLEKTVETLSDKITEQEDRSRRSNLRLVGLPEKTDGSDFCMFLEKWLKATL
;
A
#
# COMPACT_ATOMS: atom_id res chain seq x y z
N MET A 1 51.02 -70.36 -86.77
CA MET A 1 51.30 -69.45 -85.63
C MET A 1 50.71 -68.10 -85.97
N SER A 2 49.57 -67.74 -85.37
CA SER A 2 49.05 -66.37 -85.34
C SER A 2 48.02 -66.30 -84.23
N VAL A 3 48.38 -65.68 -83.11
CA VAL A 3 47.47 -65.40 -82.00
C VAL A 3 47.01 -63.95 -82.15
N ALA A 4 45.71 -63.79 -82.40
CA ALA A 4 45.01 -62.53 -82.36
C ALA A 4 44.33 -62.35 -80.99
N ASN A 5 44.32 -61.09 -80.60
CA ASN A 5 43.72 -60.40 -79.45
C ASN A 5 42.18 -60.60 -79.32
N VAL A 6 41.57 -60.05 -78.26
CA VAL A 6 40.12 -59.92 -77.87
C VAL A 6 39.80 -60.80 -76.64
N SER A 7 39.24 -60.37 -75.50
CA SER A 7 38.54 -59.14 -75.07
C SER A 7 38.45 -59.02 -73.54
N LYS A 8 38.24 -57.79 -73.07
CA LYS A 8 37.92 -57.39 -71.68
C LYS A 8 36.59 -58.02 -71.20
N ILE A 9 36.54 -58.44 -69.94
CA ILE A 9 35.29 -58.61 -69.18
C ILE A 9 35.40 -57.74 -67.92
N ALA A 10 34.64 -56.65 -67.90
CA ALA A 10 34.45 -55.80 -66.74
C ALA A 10 33.38 -56.45 -65.83
N LEU A 11 33.72 -56.70 -64.56
CA LEU A 11 32.73 -56.85 -63.51
C LEU A 11 32.42 -55.45 -62.95
N ASP A 12 31.30 -54.88 -63.39
CA ASP A 12 30.67 -53.74 -62.72
C ASP A 12 29.87 -54.26 -61.53
N THR A 13 30.43 -54.12 -60.33
CA THR A 13 29.66 -53.96 -59.10
C THR A 13 29.58 -52.46 -58.80
N PRO A 14 28.40 -51.84 -58.75
CA PRO A 14 28.29 -50.45 -58.31
C PRO A 14 28.50 -50.42 -56.79
N THR A 15 29.72 -50.12 -56.36
CA THR A 15 29.97 -49.60 -55.02
C THR A 15 29.27 -48.26 -54.94
N ASN A 16 28.11 -48.23 -54.28
CA ASN A 16 27.39 -47.02 -53.92
C ASN A 16 28.25 -46.21 -52.93
N ALA A 17 29.12 -45.34 -53.47
CA ALA A 17 30.11 -44.56 -52.72
C ALA A 17 29.54 -43.24 -52.16
N GLN A 18 28.27 -43.22 -51.74
CA GLN A 18 27.59 -41.98 -51.33
C GLN A 18 27.09 -41.96 -49.88
N GLU A 19 27.40 -42.96 -49.05
CA GLU A 19 27.02 -42.93 -47.62
C GLU A 19 28.14 -42.50 -46.66
N ALA A 20 29.36 -42.24 -47.15
CA ALA A 20 30.51 -41.96 -46.27
C ALA A 20 30.70 -40.48 -45.88
N GLU A 21 30.00 -39.53 -46.50
CA GLU A 21 30.35 -38.10 -46.39
C GLU A 21 29.64 -37.34 -45.26
N ASN A 22 28.74 -37.97 -44.50
CA ASN A 22 27.96 -37.32 -43.44
C ASN A 22 28.19 -37.91 -42.05
N THR A 23 29.32 -38.58 -41.80
CA THR A 23 29.69 -38.93 -40.43
C THR A 23 30.41 -37.73 -39.79
N PRO A 24 29.83 -37.09 -38.75
CA PRO A 24 30.45 -35.93 -38.12
C PRO A 24 31.85 -36.31 -37.64
N THR A 25 32.84 -35.53 -38.04
CA THR A 25 34.24 -35.83 -37.72
C THR A 25 34.45 -35.55 -36.24
N ASN A 26 35.41 -36.22 -35.58
CA ASN A 26 35.80 -35.92 -34.19
C ASN A 26 36.09 -34.42 -33.97
N SER A 27 36.56 -33.73 -35.01
CA SER A 27 36.76 -32.27 -35.03
C SER A 27 35.44 -31.49 -34.84
N ASP A 28 34.37 -31.88 -35.53
CA ASP A 28 33.05 -31.26 -35.44
C ASP A 28 32.45 -31.47 -34.05
N ILE A 29 32.57 -32.70 -33.51
CA ILE A 29 32.12 -33.03 -32.15
C ILE A 29 32.84 -32.14 -31.11
N LEU A 30 34.16 -31.97 -31.24
CA LEU A 30 34.95 -31.11 -30.34
C LEU A 30 34.61 -29.61 -30.51
N ARG A 31 34.19 -29.17 -31.69
CA ARG A 31 33.70 -27.80 -31.91
C ARG A 31 32.37 -27.60 -31.19
N GLU A 32 31.43 -28.51 -31.35
CA GLU A 32 30.11 -28.40 -30.70
C GLU A 32 30.22 -28.50 -29.17
N ILE A 33 31.10 -29.35 -28.63
CA ILE A 33 31.37 -29.41 -27.18
C ILE A 33 31.90 -28.06 -26.67
N ARG A 34 32.79 -27.40 -27.41
CA ARG A 34 33.30 -26.06 -27.05
C ARG A 34 32.19 -25.01 -27.13
N SER A 35 31.39 -25.02 -28.19
CA SER A 35 30.23 -24.14 -28.35
C SER A 35 29.23 -24.31 -27.20
N LEU A 36 28.91 -25.54 -26.83
CA LEU A 36 28.03 -25.86 -25.71
C LEU A 36 28.62 -25.36 -24.38
N LYS A 37 29.92 -25.60 -24.15
CA LYS A 37 30.63 -25.09 -22.96
C LYS A 37 30.53 -23.56 -22.87
N ASP A 38 30.77 -22.86 -23.97
CA ASP A 38 30.74 -21.39 -23.99
C ASP A 38 29.31 -20.86 -23.78
N SER A 39 28.31 -21.50 -24.38
CA SER A 39 26.89 -21.19 -24.17
C SER A 39 26.48 -21.40 -22.71
N MET A 40 26.83 -22.54 -22.12
CA MET A 40 26.54 -22.84 -20.71
C MET A 40 27.24 -21.86 -19.76
N ASN A 41 28.49 -21.50 -20.04
CA ASN A 41 29.21 -20.50 -19.25
C ASN A 41 28.52 -19.14 -19.33
N LYS A 42 28.10 -18.72 -20.53
CA LYS A 42 27.36 -17.47 -20.73
C LYS A 42 26.03 -17.46 -19.97
N GLN A 43 25.25 -18.53 -20.08
CA GLN A 43 23.99 -18.66 -19.33
C GLN A 43 24.24 -18.63 -17.82
N SER A 44 25.29 -19.28 -17.34
CA SER A 44 25.68 -19.27 -15.93
C SER A 44 26.03 -17.85 -15.46
N THR A 45 26.81 -17.10 -16.25
CA THR A 45 27.14 -15.71 -15.92
C THR A 45 25.91 -14.80 -15.93
N ASP A 46 25.01 -14.98 -16.90
CA ASP A 46 23.78 -14.20 -17.01
C ASP A 46 22.83 -14.50 -15.82
N MET A 47 22.72 -15.76 -15.41
CA MET A 47 21.95 -16.16 -14.22
C MET A 47 22.55 -15.57 -12.94
N LEU A 48 23.88 -15.62 -12.77
CA LEU A 48 24.54 -15.02 -11.60
C LEU A 48 24.31 -13.51 -11.53
N LYS A 49 24.31 -12.83 -12.68
CA LYS A 49 23.98 -11.41 -12.76
C LYS A 49 22.54 -11.15 -12.32
N ALA A 50 21.58 -11.87 -12.89
CA ALA A 50 20.17 -11.72 -12.52
C ALA A 50 19.91 -11.99 -11.03
N ILE A 51 20.58 -13.00 -10.44
CA ILE A 51 20.49 -13.29 -9.01
C ILE A 51 21.02 -12.13 -8.17
N ASN A 52 22.15 -11.53 -8.56
CA ASN A 52 22.70 -10.38 -7.85
C ASN A 52 21.80 -9.14 -7.96
N ASP A 53 21.22 -8.90 -9.14
CA ASP A 53 20.28 -7.81 -9.36
C ASP A 53 19.04 -7.98 -8.45
N ILE A 54 18.43 -9.18 -8.45
CA ILE A 54 17.29 -9.52 -7.59
C ILE A 54 17.66 -9.38 -6.10
N LYS A 55 18.85 -9.83 -5.70
CA LYS A 55 19.33 -9.66 -4.32
C LYS A 55 19.40 -8.19 -3.93
N GLY A 56 19.89 -7.32 -4.82
CA GLY A 56 19.94 -5.89 -4.61
C GLY A 56 18.55 -5.27 -4.46
N GLU A 57 17.60 -5.67 -5.32
CA GLU A 57 16.20 -5.22 -5.24
C GLU A 57 15.54 -5.65 -3.93
N ILE A 58 15.74 -6.91 -3.50
CA ILE A 58 15.21 -7.43 -2.23
C ILE A 58 15.77 -6.64 -1.05
N GLN A 59 17.07 -6.32 -1.04
CA GLN A 59 17.67 -5.51 0.03
C GLN A 59 17.06 -4.10 0.07
N SER A 60 16.90 -3.46 -1.09
CA SER A 60 16.25 -2.15 -1.21
C SER A 60 14.80 -2.18 -0.74
N HIS A 61 14.04 -3.21 -1.10
CA HIS A 61 12.66 -3.39 -0.66
C HIS A 61 12.58 -3.64 0.84
N SER A 62 13.46 -4.48 1.39
CA SER A 62 13.53 -4.72 2.84
C SER A 62 13.80 -3.44 3.62
N GLN A 63 14.69 -2.58 3.14
CA GLN A 63 14.95 -1.28 3.76
C GLN A 63 13.70 -0.38 3.73
N ARG A 64 13.09 -0.23 2.55
CA ARG A 64 11.89 0.60 2.39
C ARG A 64 10.70 0.11 3.22
N ILE A 65 10.56 -1.20 3.37
CA ILE A 65 9.55 -1.82 4.22
C ILE A 65 9.81 -1.44 5.68
N GLY A 66 11.04 -1.61 6.18
CA GLY A 66 11.39 -1.22 7.55
C GLY A 66 11.13 0.27 7.83
N GLU A 67 11.54 1.16 6.93
CA GLU A 67 11.25 2.60 7.05
C GLU A 67 9.74 2.90 7.06
N THR A 68 8.95 2.12 6.33
CA THR A 68 7.49 2.28 6.30
C THR A 68 6.86 1.75 7.58
N GLU A 69 7.32 0.62 8.09
CA GLU A 69 6.89 0.03 9.37
C GLU A 69 7.16 1.00 10.53
N ASP A 70 8.35 1.61 10.58
CA ASP A 70 8.69 2.61 11.59
C ASP A 70 7.77 3.84 11.53
N ARG A 71 7.52 4.35 10.32
CA ARG A 71 6.59 5.48 10.10
C ARG A 71 5.16 5.14 10.49
N ILE A 72 4.71 3.92 10.21
CA ILE A 72 3.38 3.44 10.61
C ILE A 72 3.31 3.36 12.14
N SER A 73 4.31 2.77 12.80
CA SER A 73 4.36 2.68 14.25
C SER A 73 4.27 4.06 14.91
N GLN A 74 5.05 5.04 14.43
CA GLN A 74 5.00 6.41 14.94
C GLN A 74 3.62 7.05 14.72
N THR A 75 3.03 6.85 13.54
CA THR A 75 1.71 7.39 13.22
C THR A 75 0.62 6.78 14.10
N GLU A 76 0.71 5.49 14.39
CA GLU A 76 -0.24 4.81 15.29
C GLU A 76 -0.15 5.36 16.71
N ASP A 77 1.05 5.60 17.23
CA ASP A 77 1.25 6.18 18.55
C ASP A 77 0.74 7.62 18.64
N ASP A 78 0.99 8.42 17.60
CA ASP A 78 0.45 9.78 17.50
C ASP A 78 -1.08 9.78 17.48
N VAL A 79 -1.70 8.86 16.73
CA VAL A 79 -3.16 8.70 16.67
C VAL A 79 -3.72 8.32 18.04
N ARG A 80 -3.10 7.36 18.75
CA ARG A 80 -3.52 6.99 20.12
C ARG A 80 -3.43 8.17 21.09
N SER A 81 -2.36 8.95 20.99
CA SER A 81 -2.17 10.17 21.80
C SER A 81 -3.24 11.23 21.50
N LEU A 82 -3.52 11.48 20.23
CA LEU A 82 -4.56 12.42 19.79
C LEU A 82 -5.95 11.98 20.24
N GLN A 83 -6.30 10.70 20.09
CA GLN A 83 -7.58 10.15 20.56
C GLN A 83 -7.75 10.34 22.07
N SER A 84 -6.68 10.13 22.84
CA SER A 84 -6.69 10.34 24.30
C SER A 84 -6.92 11.82 24.65
N LYS A 85 -6.26 12.73 23.92
CA LYS A 85 -6.42 14.18 24.09
C LYS A 85 -7.83 14.65 23.73
N VAL A 86 -8.40 14.15 22.63
CA VAL A 86 -9.77 14.45 22.21
C VAL A 86 -10.77 14.04 23.29
N ASN A 87 -10.68 12.81 23.78
CA ASN A 87 -11.55 12.33 24.88
C ASN A 87 -11.46 13.21 26.14
N LEU A 88 -10.25 13.66 26.49
CA LEU A 88 -10.07 14.54 27.64
C LEU A 88 -10.71 15.92 27.40
N LEU A 89 -10.55 16.47 26.21
CA LEU A 89 -11.13 17.75 25.83
C LEU A 89 -12.66 17.68 25.79
N GLU A 90 -13.24 16.62 25.23
CA GLU A 90 -14.68 16.39 25.20
C GLU A 90 -15.27 16.38 26.63
N LYS A 91 -14.67 15.61 27.54
CA LYS A 91 -15.09 15.59 28.96
C LYS A 91 -14.96 16.95 29.62
N THR A 92 -13.91 17.70 29.28
CA THR A 92 -13.69 19.05 29.83
C THR A 92 -14.78 20.00 29.33
N VAL A 93 -15.11 19.94 28.04
CA VAL A 93 -16.19 20.75 27.45
C VAL A 93 -17.53 20.43 28.08
N GLU A 94 -17.86 19.14 28.24
CA GLU A 94 -19.08 18.69 28.92
C GLU A 94 -19.16 19.26 30.35
N THR A 95 -18.10 19.06 31.14
CA THR A 95 -18.02 19.58 32.52
C THR A 95 -18.16 21.10 32.59
N LEU A 96 -17.57 21.82 31.65
CA LEU A 96 -17.67 23.29 31.60
C LEU A 96 -19.07 23.75 31.19
N SER A 97 -19.69 23.05 30.23
CA SER A 97 -21.06 23.32 29.81
C SER A 97 -22.05 23.14 30.96
N ASP A 98 -21.91 22.07 31.74
CA ASP A 98 -22.74 21.82 32.92
C ASP A 98 -22.56 22.92 33.97
N LYS A 99 -21.32 23.32 34.24
CA LYS A 99 -21.02 24.42 35.18
C LYS A 99 -21.60 25.76 34.73
N ILE A 100 -21.56 26.06 33.43
CA ILE A 100 -22.17 27.27 32.88
C ILE A 100 -23.68 27.23 33.10
N THR A 101 -24.32 26.11 32.79
CA THR A 101 -25.77 25.93 32.98
C THR A 101 -26.15 26.12 34.46
N GLU A 102 -25.41 25.48 35.37
CA GLU A 102 -25.62 25.64 36.81
C GLU A 102 -25.47 27.11 37.26
N GLN A 103 -24.45 27.82 36.74
CA GLN A 103 -24.24 29.23 37.04
C GLN A 103 -25.38 30.12 36.54
N GLU A 104 -25.88 29.87 35.32
CA GLU A 104 -27.01 30.60 34.76
C GLU A 104 -28.29 30.37 35.57
N ASP A 105 -28.57 29.11 35.92
CA ASP A 105 -29.73 28.74 36.74
C ASP A 105 -29.65 29.39 38.13
N ARG A 106 -28.49 29.33 38.77
CA ARG A 106 -28.27 29.95 40.08
C ARG A 106 -28.41 31.47 40.01
N SER A 107 -27.87 32.10 38.96
CA SER A 107 -27.95 33.55 38.76
C SER A 107 -29.38 34.02 38.49
N ARG A 108 -30.22 33.19 37.85
CA ARG A 108 -31.60 33.53 37.50
C ARG A 108 -32.63 32.94 38.46
N ARG A 109 -32.21 32.20 39.49
CA ARG A 109 -33.09 31.49 40.43
C ARG A 109 -34.17 32.38 41.07
N SER A 110 -33.87 33.64 41.32
CA SER A 110 -34.81 34.60 41.92
C SER A 110 -35.54 35.48 40.90
N ASN A 111 -35.26 35.29 39.60
CA ASN A 111 -35.88 36.08 38.55
C ASN A 111 -37.20 35.42 38.16
N LEU A 112 -38.27 36.20 38.16
CA LEU A 112 -39.58 35.80 37.65
C LEU A 112 -39.81 36.41 36.28
N ARG A 113 -40.25 35.61 35.31
CA ARG A 113 -40.64 36.09 33.97
C ARG A 113 -42.16 36.09 33.86
N LEU A 114 -42.75 37.28 33.91
CA LEU A 114 -44.20 37.47 33.75
C LEU A 114 -44.52 37.66 32.27
N VAL A 115 -45.43 36.86 31.72
CA VAL A 115 -45.84 36.89 30.30
C VAL A 115 -47.32 37.26 30.22
N GLY A 116 -47.68 38.14 29.28
CA GLY A 116 -49.08 38.59 29.09
C GLY A 116 -49.47 39.83 29.90
N LEU A 117 -48.49 40.56 30.46
CA LEU A 117 -48.72 41.88 31.05
C LEU A 117 -49.15 42.88 29.96
N PRO A 118 -50.24 43.65 30.17
CA PRO A 118 -50.62 44.70 29.22
C PRO A 118 -49.54 45.79 29.17
N GLU A 119 -49.15 46.19 27.96
CA GLU A 119 -48.16 47.25 27.77
C GLU A 119 -48.72 48.62 28.22
N LYS A 120 -47.85 49.51 28.74
CA LYS A 120 -48.17 50.89 29.16
C LYS A 120 -48.97 51.05 30.46
N THR A 121 -49.00 50.03 31.32
CA THR A 121 -49.52 50.16 32.70
C THR A 121 -48.49 50.62 33.73
N ASP A 122 -47.26 50.89 33.28
CA ASP A 122 -46.15 51.32 34.11
C ASP A 122 -46.34 52.78 34.53
N GLY A 123 -47.09 52.98 35.60
CA GLY A 123 -47.03 54.23 36.37
C GLY A 123 -45.67 54.39 37.05
N SER A 124 -45.52 55.44 37.86
CA SER A 124 -44.28 55.74 38.60
C SER A 124 -43.84 54.63 39.58
N ASP A 125 -44.70 53.66 39.91
CA ASP A 125 -44.39 52.56 40.82
C ASP A 125 -44.95 51.21 40.31
N PHE A 126 -44.06 50.40 39.72
CA PHE A 126 -44.37 49.07 39.20
C PHE A 126 -44.64 48.04 40.29
N CYS A 127 -44.08 48.22 41.50
CA CYS A 127 -44.26 47.28 42.62
C CYS A 127 -45.71 47.30 43.12
N MET A 128 -46.31 48.48 43.30
CA MET A 128 -47.72 48.59 43.69
C MET A 128 -48.66 48.03 42.61
N PHE A 129 -48.33 48.28 41.34
CA PHE A 129 -49.09 47.71 40.23
C PHE A 129 -49.06 46.18 40.25
N LEU A 130 -47.87 45.58 40.38
CA LEU A 130 -47.70 44.13 40.48
C LEU A 130 -48.45 43.54 41.68
N GLU A 131 -48.39 44.17 42.85
CA GLU A 131 -49.10 43.69 44.04
C GLU A 131 -50.62 43.65 43.80
N LYS A 132 -51.18 44.70 43.20
CA LYS A 132 -52.61 44.76 42.87
C LYS A 132 -52.98 43.75 41.79
N TRP A 133 -52.16 43.62 40.76
CA TRP A 133 -52.39 42.70 39.64
C TRP A 133 -52.37 41.24 40.12
N LEU A 134 -51.39 40.85 40.93
CA LEU A 134 -51.30 39.51 41.51
C LEU A 134 -52.53 39.20 42.37
N LYS A 135 -52.94 40.11 43.27
CA LYS A 135 -54.13 39.93 44.12
C LYS A 135 -55.45 39.83 43.34
N ALA A 136 -55.50 40.38 42.13
CA ALA A 136 -56.69 40.35 41.30
C ALA A 136 -56.73 39.14 40.34
N THR A 137 -55.57 38.54 40.05
CA THR A 137 -55.42 37.50 39.01
C THR A 137 -55.22 36.10 39.60
N LEU A 138 -54.60 35.99 40.78
CA LEU A 138 -54.46 34.76 41.59
C LEU A 138 -55.52 34.72 42.68
#